data_AF-A0A2G9YF50-F1
#
_entry.id   AF-A0A2G9YF50-F1
#
_cell.length_a   1.000
_cell.length_b   1.000
_cell.length_c   1.000
_cell.angle_alpha   90.00
_cell.angle_beta   90.00
_cell.angle_gamma   90.00
#
_symmetry.space_group_name_H-M   'P 1'
#
loop_
_entity.id
_entity.type
_entity.pdbx_description
1 polymer ?
#
loop_
_entity_poly.entity_id
_entity_poly.type
_entity_poly.pdbx_seq_one_letter_code
_entity_poly.pdbx_strand_id
1 'polypeptide(L)'
;MNKELEKPPFEMEPEKELQEKELLNKVTQDILRLHREIKYKEKRGKNVDKGREYSVLKKELIEKHPGEAENIGLLFGVKRLTEIEKDLEDKEKRRKMPKEVFVELVSWQQRIAKLLLKKDKEVCESFWKGFTLVFRDFYDSPEWRARFRGNQNGIIGQVGVYKTLEHFNLRPEFSLPQEDALEQTDLYCTLGKEPVQTKYSSWVSKPLIATTDEVNFPSPTIEQEGVKTYIAAKEIEQMTRFKTTCDKMAKIEGKKVRGLYIAAPWGSFDETTGKPSQKFLAQAEPELKRHFELVN
;
A
#
# COMPACT_ATOMS: atom_id res chain seq x y z
N MET A 1 -29.28 -33.75 7.25
CA MET A 1 -27.85 -33.43 7.39
C MET A 1 -27.73 -31.95 7.69
N ASN A 2 -27.40 -31.60 8.94
CA ASN A 2 -27.10 -30.23 9.33
C ASN A 2 -25.80 -29.82 8.66
N LYS A 3 -25.85 -28.76 7.85
CA LYS A 3 -24.63 -28.03 7.46
C LYS A 3 -24.26 -27.16 8.65
N GLU A 4 -23.23 -27.56 9.38
CA GLU A 4 -22.54 -26.66 10.30
C GLU A 4 -22.06 -25.46 9.48
N LEU A 5 -22.59 -24.28 9.81
CA LEU A 5 -22.06 -23.01 9.35
C LEU A 5 -20.67 -22.87 9.97
N GLU A 6 -19.63 -23.09 9.16
CA GLU A 6 -18.26 -22.75 9.53
C GLU A 6 -18.24 -21.28 9.97
N LYS A 7 -17.85 -21.05 11.23
CA LYS A 7 -17.65 -19.70 11.76
C LYS A 7 -16.65 -18.95 10.86
N PRO A 8 -16.86 -17.65 10.60
CA PRO A 8 -15.89 -16.85 9.85
C PRO A 8 -14.51 -16.97 10.51
N PRO A 9 -13.42 -17.06 9.71
CA PRO A 9 -12.09 -17.24 10.26
C PRO A 9 -11.70 -15.91 10.93
N PHE A 10 -11.40 -15.97 12.23
CA PHE A 10 -10.89 -14.88 13.07
C PHE A 10 -11.91 -13.82 13.54
N GLU A 11 -12.71 -14.16 14.54
CA GLU A 11 -13.09 -13.18 15.57
C GLU A 11 -11.93 -13.10 16.58
N MET A 12 -11.23 -11.97 16.63
CA MET A 12 -10.31 -11.69 17.75
C MET A 12 -11.14 -11.53 19.02
N GLU A 13 -10.66 -12.12 20.12
CA GLU A 13 -11.29 -11.93 21.43
C GLU A 13 -11.25 -10.44 21.81
N PRO A 14 -12.38 -9.83 22.23
CA PRO A 14 -12.47 -8.39 22.52
C PRO A 14 -11.42 -7.86 23.51
N GLU A 15 -10.97 -8.71 24.44
CA GLU A 15 -9.90 -8.36 25.40
C GLU A 15 -8.53 -8.19 24.73
N LYS A 16 -8.21 -8.99 23.71
CA LYS A 16 -6.97 -8.86 22.95
C LYS A 16 -6.97 -7.58 22.11
N GLU A 17 -8.11 -7.26 21.49
CA GLU A 17 -8.26 -6.02 20.70
C GLU A 17 -8.08 -4.76 21.56
N LEU A 18 -8.62 -4.75 22.79
CA LEU A 18 -8.46 -3.66 23.74
C LEU A 18 -6.99 -3.49 24.19
N GLN A 19 -6.28 -4.60 24.46
CA GLN A 19 -4.86 -4.58 24.86
C GLN A 19 -3.95 -4.08 23.73
N GLU A 20 -4.19 -4.52 22.50
CA GLU A 20 -3.43 -4.07 21.32
C GLU A 20 -3.63 -2.58 21.04
N LYS A 21 -4.86 -2.10 21.24
CA LYS A 21 -5.21 -0.68 21.10
C LYS A 21 -4.49 0.20 22.10
N GLU A 22 -4.53 -0.18 23.37
CA GLU A 22 -3.80 0.51 24.43
C GLU A 22 -2.29 0.51 24.17
N LEU A 23 -1.76 -0.59 23.61
CA LEU A 23 -0.35 -0.69 23.29
C LEU A 23 0.08 0.27 22.19
N LEU A 24 -0.58 0.27 21.03
CA LEU A 24 -0.13 1.11 19.92
C LEU A 24 -0.27 2.60 20.25
N ASN A 25 -1.31 2.95 21.02
CA ASN A 25 -1.44 4.26 21.64
C ASN A 25 -0.23 4.58 22.50
N LYS A 26 0.17 3.68 23.41
CA LYS A 26 1.33 3.85 24.30
C LYS A 26 2.65 3.97 23.55
N VAL A 27 2.90 3.10 22.57
CA VAL A 27 4.09 3.16 21.70
C VAL A 27 4.18 4.51 20.99
N THR A 28 3.06 5.00 20.47
CA THR A 28 3.00 6.31 19.81
C THR A 28 3.23 7.47 20.79
N GLN A 29 2.79 7.37 22.05
CA GLN A 29 3.11 8.37 23.07
C GLN A 29 4.60 8.36 23.43
N ASP A 30 5.23 7.18 23.48
CA ASP A 30 6.67 7.06 23.72
C ASP A 30 7.50 7.63 22.56
N ILE A 31 7.09 7.38 21.31
CA ILE A 31 7.66 8.02 20.12
C ILE A 31 7.50 9.55 20.19
N LEU A 32 6.31 10.04 20.58
CA LEU A 32 6.06 11.48 20.71
C LEU A 32 6.92 12.12 21.81
N ARG A 33 7.12 11.43 22.93
CA ARG A 33 8.03 11.87 24.00
C ARG A 33 9.44 11.99 23.47
N LEU A 34 9.96 10.94 22.82
CA LEU A 34 11.30 10.95 22.25
C LEU A 34 11.47 12.06 21.20
N HIS A 35 10.50 12.22 20.30
CA HIS A 35 10.46 13.30 19.31
C HIS A 35 10.63 14.68 19.96
N ARG A 36 9.88 14.96 21.05
CA ARG A 36 9.98 16.23 21.78
C ARG A 36 11.36 16.41 22.42
N GLU A 37 11.94 15.35 22.99
CA GLU A 37 13.27 15.38 23.58
C GLU A 37 14.35 15.66 22.54
N ILE A 38 14.28 15.02 21.37
CA ILE A 38 15.17 15.27 20.23
C ILE A 38 15.08 16.74 19.81
N LYS A 39 13.87 17.26 19.55
CA LYS A 39 13.68 18.66 19.14
C LYS A 39 14.18 19.65 20.19
N TYR A 40 14.02 19.33 21.48
CA TYR A 40 14.54 20.16 22.56
C TYR A 40 16.08 20.17 22.61
N LYS A 41 16.72 19.00 22.47
CA LYS A 41 18.18 18.88 22.39
C LYS A 41 18.74 19.64 21.18
N GLU A 42 18.12 19.49 20.00
CA GLU A 42 18.49 20.20 18.77
C GLU A 42 18.40 21.73 18.91
N LYS A 43 17.31 22.25 19.50
CA LYS A 43 17.14 23.69 19.78
C LYS A 43 18.24 24.26 20.68
N ARG A 44 18.87 23.43 21.50
CA ARG A 44 20.00 23.79 22.37
C ARG A 44 21.36 23.60 21.70
N GLY A 45 21.39 23.34 20.40
CA GLY A 45 22.63 23.12 19.64
C GLY A 45 23.32 21.79 19.95
N LYS A 46 22.64 20.85 20.62
CA LYS A 46 23.22 19.52 20.85
C LYS A 46 23.11 18.70 19.58
N ASN A 47 24.22 18.05 19.20
CA ASN A 47 24.19 17.04 18.16
C ASN A 47 23.53 15.77 18.71
N VAL A 48 22.46 15.29 18.06
CA VAL A 48 21.68 14.13 18.49
C VAL A 48 21.77 13.05 17.44
N ASP A 49 22.29 11.89 17.82
CA ASP A 49 22.21 10.69 16.98
C ASP A 49 20.80 10.09 17.07
N LYS A 50 19.91 10.59 16.22
CA LYS A 50 18.51 10.13 16.13
C LYS A 50 18.43 8.63 15.87
N GLY A 51 19.33 8.09 15.05
CA GLY A 51 19.35 6.67 14.70
C GLY A 51 19.56 5.80 15.94
N ARG A 52 20.53 6.19 16.79
CA ARG A 52 20.78 5.52 18.07
C ARG A 52 19.60 5.67 19.04
N GLU A 53 19.06 6.87 19.21
CA GLU A 53 17.95 7.14 20.14
C GLU A 53 16.70 6.31 19.77
N TYR A 54 16.32 6.27 18.49
CA TYR A 54 15.22 5.43 18.01
C TYR A 54 15.52 3.93 18.12
N SER A 55 16.78 3.51 17.94
CA SER A 55 17.17 2.10 18.11
C SER A 55 17.07 1.64 19.57
N VAL A 56 17.46 2.49 20.52
CA VAL A 56 17.30 2.22 21.96
C VAL A 56 15.83 2.11 22.31
N LEU A 57 15.00 3.09 21.91
CA LEU A 57 13.57 3.05 22.18
C LEU A 57 12.90 1.81 21.57
N LYS A 58 13.23 1.46 20.32
CA LYS A 58 12.71 0.24 19.67
C LYS A 58 13.01 -0.99 20.51
N LYS A 59 14.27 -1.15 20.95
CA LYS A 59 14.70 -2.30 21.75
C LYS A 59 13.93 -2.38 23.07
N GLU A 60 13.81 -1.27 23.79
CA GLU A 60 13.05 -1.21 25.05
C GLU A 60 11.57 -1.58 24.86
N LEU A 61 10.95 -1.10 23.77
CA LEU A 61 9.54 -1.40 23.49
C LEU A 61 9.32 -2.86 23.12
N ILE A 62 10.23 -3.45 22.32
CA ILE A 62 10.18 -4.89 21.99
C ILE A 62 10.39 -5.76 23.24
N GLU A 63 11.33 -5.38 24.12
CA GLU A 63 11.55 -6.10 25.38
C GLU A 63 10.33 -6.04 26.32
N LYS A 64 9.64 -4.90 26.36
CA LYS A 64 8.42 -4.72 27.16
C LYS A 64 7.19 -5.41 26.54
N HIS A 65 7.16 -5.53 25.22
CA HIS A 65 6.00 -6.00 24.45
C HIS A 65 6.42 -6.99 23.35
N PRO A 66 6.93 -8.18 23.71
CA PRO A 66 7.52 -9.12 22.75
C PRO A 66 6.52 -9.68 21.72
N GLY A 67 5.24 -9.83 22.10
CA GLY A 67 4.19 -10.28 21.18
C GLY A 67 3.87 -9.29 20.05
N GLU A 68 4.38 -8.06 20.15
CA GLU A 68 4.03 -6.92 19.30
C GLU A 68 5.25 -6.38 18.55
N ALA A 69 6.34 -7.15 18.59
CA ALA A 69 7.62 -6.80 17.99
C ALA A 69 7.51 -6.49 16.50
N GLU A 70 6.59 -7.13 15.79
CA GLU A 70 6.33 -6.85 14.37
C GLU A 70 5.74 -5.44 14.19
N ASN A 71 4.65 -5.10 14.88
CA ASN A 71 3.99 -3.80 14.77
C ASN A 71 4.91 -2.65 15.20
N ILE A 72 5.67 -2.87 16.27
CA ILE A 72 6.73 -1.94 16.70
C ILE A 72 7.81 -1.87 15.62
N GLY A 73 8.23 -2.99 15.04
CA GLY A 73 9.18 -3.05 13.94
C GLY A 73 8.76 -2.21 12.73
N LEU A 74 7.47 -2.25 12.36
CA LEU A 74 6.92 -1.48 11.25
C LEU A 74 7.09 0.03 11.46
N LEU A 75 6.77 0.53 12.66
CA LEU A 75 6.86 1.96 12.99
C LEU A 75 8.28 2.52 12.81
N PHE A 76 9.28 1.78 13.27
CA PHE A 76 10.68 2.22 13.25
C PHE A 76 11.37 1.91 11.91
N GLY A 77 10.76 1.08 11.05
CA GLY A 77 11.27 0.75 9.72
C GLY A 77 11.20 1.90 8.72
N VAL A 78 10.38 2.93 8.98
CA VAL A 78 10.09 4.03 8.03
C VAL A 78 11.33 4.66 7.40
N LYS A 79 12.40 4.84 8.20
CA LYS A 79 13.62 5.48 7.74
C LYS A 79 14.28 4.65 6.63
N ARG A 80 14.46 3.35 6.88
CA ARG A 80 15.11 2.42 5.96
C ARG A 80 14.35 2.34 4.63
N LEU A 81 13.02 2.33 4.71
CA LEU A 81 12.18 2.19 3.51
C LEU A 81 12.18 3.45 2.67
N THR A 82 12.15 4.60 3.34
CA THR A 82 12.31 5.90 2.68
C THR A 82 13.66 5.98 1.95
N GLU A 83 14.73 5.43 2.54
CA GLU A 83 16.05 5.34 1.88
C GLU A 83 16.02 4.39 0.67
N ILE A 84 15.39 3.22 0.79
CA ILE A 84 15.23 2.27 -0.32
C ILE A 84 14.47 2.92 -1.47
N GLU A 85 13.32 3.53 -1.21
CA GLU A 85 12.50 4.19 -2.23
C GLU A 85 13.24 5.34 -2.93
N LYS A 86 14.04 6.09 -2.18
CA LYS A 86 14.93 7.12 -2.74
C LYS A 86 15.87 6.54 -3.78
N ASP A 87 16.53 5.45 -3.42
CA ASP A 87 17.53 4.83 -4.27
C ASP A 87 16.86 4.10 -5.46
N LEU A 88 15.58 3.73 -5.37
CA LEU A 88 14.81 3.17 -6.48
C LEU A 88 14.46 4.17 -7.59
N GLU A 89 14.39 5.46 -7.26
CA GLU A 89 14.20 6.52 -8.25
C GLU A 89 15.44 6.75 -9.12
N ASP A 90 16.62 6.49 -8.56
CA ASP A 90 17.88 6.53 -9.28
C ASP A 90 18.02 5.25 -10.13
N LYS A 91 17.98 5.41 -11.45
CA LYS A 91 18.05 4.30 -12.41
C LYS A 91 19.33 3.47 -12.25
N GLU A 92 20.44 4.10 -11.90
CA GLU A 92 21.73 3.41 -11.75
C GLU A 92 21.74 2.60 -10.45
N LYS A 93 21.33 3.22 -9.34
CA LYS A 93 21.22 2.51 -8.05
C LYS A 93 20.22 1.39 -8.11
N ARG A 94 19.04 1.62 -8.67
CA ARG A 94 18.00 0.59 -8.86
C ARG A 94 18.51 -0.64 -9.61
N ARG A 95 19.33 -0.45 -10.65
CA ARG A 95 19.92 -1.58 -11.42
C ARG A 95 20.92 -2.40 -10.61
N LYS A 96 21.58 -1.77 -9.64
CA LYS A 96 22.59 -2.38 -8.77
C LYS A 96 22.01 -2.93 -7.47
N MET A 97 20.72 -2.69 -7.18
CA MET A 97 20.10 -3.17 -5.95
C MET A 97 19.91 -4.68 -5.96
N PRO A 98 20.27 -5.37 -4.85
CA PRO A 98 19.92 -6.76 -4.65
C PRO A 98 18.39 -6.97 -4.63
N LYS A 99 17.93 -8.14 -5.09
CA LYS A 99 16.51 -8.53 -5.12
C LYS A 99 15.88 -8.46 -3.72
N GLU A 100 16.66 -8.78 -2.69
CA GLU A 100 16.29 -8.82 -1.28
C GLU A 100 15.83 -7.45 -0.75
N VAL A 101 16.32 -6.36 -1.34
CA VAL A 101 15.90 -5.00 -0.96
C VAL A 101 14.47 -4.71 -1.44
N PHE A 102 14.10 -5.21 -2.62
CA PHE A 102 12.73 -5.11 -3.11
C PHE A 102 11.79 -5.99 -2.28
N VAL A 103 12.25 -7.18 -1.90
CA VAL A 103 11.55 -8.09 -0.98
C VAL A 103 11.25 -7.40 0.35
N GLU A 104 12.25 -6.74 0.93
CA GLU A 104 12.13 -5.98 2.18
C GLU A 104 11.04 -4.89 2.07
N LEU A 105 11.09 -4.07 1.01
CA LEU A 105 10.14 -2.98 0.78
C LEU A 105 8.69 -3.50 0.63
N VAL A 106 8.50 -4.50 -0.21
CA VAL A 106 7.16 -5.05 -0.51
C VAL A 106 6.59 -5.80 0.69
N SER A 107 7.38 -6.64 1.37
CA SER A 107 6.94 -7.34 2.59
C SER A 107 6.50 -6.33 3.65
N TRP A 108 7.23 -5.23 3.77
CA TRP A 108 6.89 -4.21 4.73
C TRP A 108 5.58 -3.47 4.37
N GLN A 109 5.38 -3.10 3.10
CA GLN A 109 4.12 -2.49 2.64
C GLN A 109 2.93 -3.44 2.87
N GLN A 110 3.12 -4.73 2.58
CA GLN A 110 2.11 -5.77 2.82
C GLN A 110 1.75 -5.90 4.30
N ARG A 111 2.72 -5.87 5.21
CA ARG A 111 2.48 -5.94 6.66
C ARG A 111 1.68 -4.74 7.17
N ILE A 112 1.96 -3.53 6.67
CA ILE A 112 1.12 -2.37 6.99
C ILE A 112 -0.29 -2.56 6.46
N ALA A 113 -0.45 -2.97 5.21
CA ALA A 113 -1.78 -3.19 4.66
C ALA A 113 -2.57 -4.22 5.50
N LYS A 114 -1.93 -5.32 5.91
CA LYS A 114 -2.50 -6.33 6.82
C LYS A 114 -2.87 -5.76 8.18
N LEU A 115 -2.05 -4.86 8.75
CA LEU A 115 -2.38 -4.16 10.00
C LEU A 115 -3.64 -3.30 9.82
N LEU A 116 -3.71 -2.47 8.78
CA LEU A 116 -4.85 -1.58 8.52
C LEU A 116 -6.16 -2.30 8.17
N LEU A 117 -6.06 -3.54 7.70
CA LEU A 117 -7.23 -4.40 7.45
C LEU A 117 -7.85 -4.93 8.75
N LYS A 118 -7.03 -5.23 9.75
CA LYS A 118 -7.46 -5.91 10.98
C LYS A 118 -7.83 -4.97 12.13
N LYS A 119 -7.44 -3.70 12.06
CA LYS A 119 -7.51 -2.79 13.20
C LYS A 119 -8.61 -1.74 13.05
N ASP A 120 -9.13 -1.31 14.20
CA ASP A 120 -10.07 -0.20 14.28
C ASP A 120 -9.44 1.13 13.81
N LYS A 121 -10.28 2.15 13.65
CA LYS A 121 -9.83 3.46 13.18
C LYS A 121 -8.85 4.12 14.14
N GLU A 122 -9.06 4.01 15.44
CA GLU A 122 -8.25 4.67 16.46
C GLU A 122 -6.81 4.09 16.47
N VAL A 123 -6.69 2.77 16.35
CA VAL A 123 -5.40 2.09 16.22
C VAL A 123 -4.70 2.52 14.94
N CYS A 124 -5.41 2.59 13.81
CA CYS A 124 -4.82 3.08 12.56
C CYS A 124 -4.35 4.55 12.67
N GLU A 125 -5.11 5.42 13.33
CA GLU A 125 -4.73 6.81 13.58
C GLU A 125 -3.46 6.90 14.42
N SER A 126 -3.38 6.11 15.49
CA SER A 126 -2.19 6.05 16.34
C SER A 126 -0.98 5.46 15.62
N PHE A 127 -1.18 4.45 14.76
CA PHE A 127 -0.12 3.94 13.88
C PHE A 127 0.43 5.07 13.01
N TRP A 128 -0.41 5.72 12.21
CA TRP A 128 0.02 6.76 11.27
C TRP A 128 0.66 7.96 11.97
N LYS A 129 0.19 8.30 13.17
CA LYS A 129 0.78 9.34 14.00
C LYS A 129 2.20 8.99 14.44
N GLY A 130 2.40 7.80 15.01
CA GLY A 130 3.73 7.30 15.37
C GLY A 130 4.65 7.25 14.16
N PHE A 131 4.15 6.69 13.06
CA PHE A 131 4.83 6.57 11.78
C PHE A 131 5.33 7.91 11.24
N THR A 132 4.46 8.92 11.27
CA THR A 132 4.76 10.30 10.82
C THR A 132 5.80 10.97 11.71
N LEU A 133 5.76 10.74 13.03
CA LEU A 133 6.72 11.33 13.97
C LEU A 133 8.13 10.80 13.73
N VAL A 134 8.29 9.48 13.61
CA VAL A 134 9.58 8.87 13.28
C VAL A 134 10.09 9.42 11.93
N PHE A 135 9.23 9.45 10.91
CA PHE A 135 9.57 9.98 9.60
C PHE A 135 10.12 11.42 9.67
N ARG A 136 9.40 12.33 10.35
CA ARG A 136 9.75 13.76 10.42
C ARG A 136 11.08 14.02 11.13
N ASP A 137 11.52 13.14 12.02
CA ASP A 137 12.82 13.33 12.65
C ASP A 137 13.98 13.07 11.70
N PHE A 138 13.80 12.20 10.71
CA PHE A 138 14.81 11.94 9.68
C PHE A 138 14.61 12.81 8.43
N TYR A 139 13.37 13.14 8.08
CA TYR A 139 13.00 13.71 6.78
C TYR A 139 11.88 14.77 6.88
N ASP A 140 12.21 16.02 7.25
CA ASP A 140 11.21 17.10 7.44
C ASP A 140 11.07 18.07 6.24
N SER A 141 11.75 17.81 5.13
CA SER A 141 11.63 18.68 3.95
C SER A 141 10.24 18.55 3.28
N PRO A 142 9.75 19.61 2.59
CA PRO A 142 8.49 19.53 1.84
C PRO A 142 8.46 18.39 0.82
N GLU A 143 9.58 18.14 0.14
CA GLU A 143 9.73 17.05 -0.83
C GLU A 143 9.49 15.69 -0.18
N TRP A 144 10.16 15.43 0.95
CA TRP A 144 10.02 14.18 1.69
C TRP A 144 8.61 13.97 2.20
N ARG A 145 7.96 15.03 2.70
CA ARG A 145 6.55 14.96 3.13
C ARG A 145 5.59 14.64 1.98
N ALA A 146 5.89 15.09 0.76
CA ALA A 146 5.10 14.72 -0.41
C ALA A 146 5.28 13.23 -0.77
N ARG A 147 6.52 12.74 -0.76
CA ARG A 147 6.84 11.32 -0.99
C ARG A 147 6.15 10.39 0.02
N PHE A 148 6.29 10.70 1.30
CA PHE A 148 5.65 9.95 2.39
C PHE A 148 4.13 9.84 2.21
N ARG A 149 3.46 10.96 1.88
CA ARG A 149 2.01 10.96 1.60
C ARG A 149 1.68 10.13 0.36
N GLY A 150 2.52 10.15 -0.67
CA GLY A 150 2.37 9.29 -1.84
C GLY A 150 2.36 7.81 -1.47
N ASN A 151 3.29 7.36 -0.62
CA ASN A 151 3.38 5.96 -0.19
C ASN A 151 2.21 5.57 0.72
N GLN A 152 1.87 6.43 1.68
CA GLN A 152 0.70 6.25 2.53
C GLN A 152 -0.56 6.07 1.66
N ASN A 153 -0.76 6.95 0.68
CA ASN A 153 -1.88 6.87 -0.25
C ASN A 153 -1.85 5.60 -1.11
N GLY A 154 -0.66 5.11 -1.48
CA GLY A 154 -0.49 3.84 -2.19
C GLY A 154 -1.00 2.66 -1.35
N ILE A 155 -0.57 2.57 -0.09
CA ILE A 155 -0.98 1.52 0.86
C ILE A 155 -2.48 1.62 1.16
N ILE A 156 -2.98 2.83 1.43
CA ILE A 156 -4.41 3.09 1.66
C ILE A 156 -5.24 2.71 0.43
N GLY A 157 -4.72 2.96 -0.78
CA GLY A 157 -5.34 2.52 -2.03
C GLY A 157 -5.50 1.00 -2.08
N GLN A 158 -4.43 0.25 -1.81
CA GLN A 158 -4.46 -1.22 -1.77
C GLN A 158 -5.49 -1.73 -0.74
N VAL A 159 -5.47 -1.19 0.47
CA VAL A 159 -6.43 -1.54 1.54
C VAL A 159 -7.86 -1.20 1.13
N GLY A 160 -8.09 -0.07 0.46
CA GLY A 160 -9.42 0.34 0.02
C GLY A 160 -9.99 -0.53 -1.09
N VAL A 161 -9.15 -0.97 -2.02
CA VAL A 161 -9.58 -1.95 -3.03
C VAL A 161 -9.82 -3.32 -2.42
N TYR A 162 -8.99 -3.76 -1.47
CA TYR A 162 -9.26 -4.99 -0.71
C TYR A 162 -10.68 -4.95 -0.11
N LYS A 163 -10.99 -3.91 0.68
CA LYS A 163 -12.29 -3.73 1.32
C LYS A 163 -13.44 -3.59 0.32
N THR A 164 -13.17 -3.02 -0.86
CA THR A 164 -14.16 -2.92 -1.95
C THR A 164 -14.48 -4.29 -2.54
N LEU A 165 -13.46 -5.09 -2.87
CA LEU A 165 -13.64 -6.43 -3.43
C LEU A 165 -14.30 -7.36 -2.41
N GLU A 166 -13.89 -7.27 -1.14
CA GLU A 166 -14.51 -7.99 -0.02
C GLU A 166 -15.99 -7.64 0.11
N HIS A 167 -16.35 -6.35 0.05
CA HIS A 167 -17.73 -5.89 0.11
C HIS A 167 -18.63 -6.53 -0.96
N PHE A 168 -18.09 -6.78 -2.15
CA PHE A 168 -18.80 -7.42 -3.26
C PHE A 168 -18.62 -8.95 -3.32
N ASN A 169 -18.08 -9.59 -2.28
CA ASN A 169 -17.79 -11.03 -2.23
C ASN A 169 -16.90 -11.51 -3.38
N LEU A 170 -15.97 -10.67 -3.82
CA LEU A 170 -14.97 -10.99 -4.83
C LEU A 170 -13.71 -11.56 -4.18
N ARG A 171 -12.57 -11.50 -4.87
CA ARG A 171 -11.29 -12.07 -4.41
C ARG A 171 -10.34 -10.96 -3.96
N PRO A 172 -10.49 -10.42 -2.74
CA PRO A 172 -9.76 -9.25 -2.27
C PRO A 172 -8.25 -9.51 -2.09
N GLU A 173 -7.83 -10.76 -1.92
CA GLU A 173 -6.43 -11.13 -1.71
C GLU A 173 -5.51 -10.69 -2.86
N PHE A 174 -6.05 -10.51 -4.07
CA PHE A 174 -5.28 -10.08 -5.24
C PHE A 174 -4.99 -8.58 -5.30
N SER A 175 -5.50 -7.80 -4.34
CA SER A 175 -5.25 -6.36 -4.24
C SER A 175 -4.06 -5.99 -3.36
N LEU A 176 -3.54 -6.96 -2.61
CA LEU A 176 -2.34 -6.81 -1.77
C LEU A 176 -1.16 -7.51 -2.42
N PRO A 177 0.08 -7.03 -2.21
CA PRO A 177 1.26 -7.79 -2.59
C PRO A 177 1.27 -9.17 -1.93
N GLN A 178 1.64 -10.22 -2.68
CA GLN A 178 1.77 -11.59 -2.17
C GLN A 178 3.26 -11.97 -2.00
N GLU A 179 3.55 -12.92 -1.12
CA GLU A 179 4.94 -13.32 -0.79
C GLU A 179 5.68 -13.99 -1.97
N ASP A 180 4.96 -14.62 -2.89
CA ASP A 180 5.48 -15.20 -4.14
C ASP A 180 5.62 -14.17 -5.28
N ALA A 181 4.90 -13.04 -5.22
CA ALA A 181 5.03 -11.92 -6.16
C ALA A 181 6.42 -11.23 -6.12
N LEU A 182 7.22 -11.56 -5.10
CA LEU A 182 8.57 -11.09 -4.84
C LEU A 182 9.61 -11.63 -5.82
N GLU A 183 9.34 -12.79 -6.44
CA GLU A 183 10.34 -13.43 -7.30
C GLU A 183 10.26 -13.02 -8.76
N GLN A 184 9.10 -12.54 -9.22
CA GLN A 184 8.83 -12.36 -10.65
C GLN A 184 7.97 -11.14 -11.01
N THR A 185 7.90 -10.07 -10.21
CA THR A 185 7.18 -8.80 -10.49
C THR A 185 5.67 -8.85 -10.18
N ASP A 186 5.28 -8.33 -9.00
CA ASP A 186 3.98 -7.72 -8.58
C ASP A 186 2.63 -8.34 -8.98
N LEU A 187 2.57 -9.45 -9.72
CA LEU A 187 1.33 -10.05 -10.23
C LEU A 187 1.52 -11.57 -10.41
N TYR A 188 1.65 -12.32 -9.31
CA TYR A 188 1.57 -13.77 -9.38
C TYR A 188 0.14 -14.22 -9.04
N CYS A 189 -0.51 -14.90 -9.99
CA CYS A 189 -1.71 -15.69 -9.76
C CYS A 189 -1.41 -17.10 -10.27
N THR A 190 -1.06 -18.01 -9.38
CA THR A 190 -0.67 -19.39 -9.74
C THR A 190 -1.84 -20.23 -10.24
N LEU A 191 -3.07 -19.91 -9.83
CA LEU A 191 -4.27 -20.65 -10.22
C LEU A 191 -5.36 -19.63 -10.55
N GLY A 192 -5.92 -19.73 -11.75
CA GLY A 192 -6.72 -18.69 -12.42
C GLY A 192 -7.61 -17.84 -11.50
N LYS A 193 -7.37 -16.51 -11.57
CA LYS A 193 -8.22 -15.36 -11.24
C LYS A 193 -7.43 -14.09 -11.57
N GLU A 194 -8.11 -12.96 -11.80
CA GLU A 194 -7.49 -11.75 -12.34
C GLU A 194 -6.75 -10.95 -11.24
N PRO A 195 -5.41 -10.74 -11.33
CA PRO A 195 -4.71 -9.89 -10.37
C PRO A 195 -5.20 -8.43 -10.41
N VAL A 196 -5.26 -7.76 -9.26
CA VAL A 196 -5.81 -6.40 -9.15
C VAL A 196 -4.71 -5.40 -8.86
N GLN A 197 -4.41 -4.50 -9.81
CA GLN A 197 -3.55 -3.36 -9.54
C GLN A 197 -4.38 -2.13 -9.19
N THR A 198 -4.10 -1.55 -8.04
CA THR A 198 -4.76 -0.32 -7.60
C THR A 198 -3.87 0.89 -7.84
N LYS A 199 -4.48 1.98 -8.30
CA LYS A 199 -3.85 3.30 -8.31
C LYS A 199 -4.74 4.34 -7.65
N TYR A 200 -4.23 4.98 -6.61
CA TYR A 200 -4.87 6.15 -6.04
C TYR A 200 -4.44 7.40 -6.82
N SER A 201 -5.40 8.18 -7.31
CA SER A 201 -5.09 9.31 -8.20
C SER A 201 -6.03 10.49 -7.96
N SER A 202 -5.45 11.66 -7.65
CA SER A 202 -6.18 12.92 -7.53
C SER A 202 -6.66 13.49 -8.87
N TRP A 203 -6.23 12.89 -9.98
CA TRP A 203 -6.47 13.39 -11.34
C TRP A 203 -7.73 12.78 -11.98
N VAL A 204 -8.26 11.69 -11.40
CA VAL A 204 -9.48 11.05 -11.88
C VAL A 204 -10.67 11.53 -11.06
N SER A 205 -11.72 12.01 -11.73
CA SER A 205 -12.94 12.52 -11.08
C SER A 205 -13.98 11.43 -10.78
N LYS A 206 -13.86 10.26 -11.40
CA LYS A 206 -14.69 9.07 -11.20
C LYS A 206 -13.81 7.81 -11.13
N PRO A 207 -14.24 6.72 -10.48
CA PRO A 207 -13.54 5.46 -10.55
C PRO A 207 -13.31 5.03 -12.00
N LEU A 208 -12.10 4.60 -12.30
CA LEU A 208 -11.77 3.98 -13.59
C LEU A 208 -11.41 2.52 -13.31
N ILE A 209 -12.19 1.60 -13.85
CA ILE A 209 -11.96 0.16 -13.69
C ILE A 209 -11.83 -0.41 -15.11
N ALA A 210 -10.68 -1.01 -15.40
CA ALA A 210 -10.38 -1.53 -16.72
C ALA A 210 -9.59 -2.83 -16.62
N THR A 211 -9.91 -3.79 -17.48
CA THR A 211 -9.12 -5.02 -17.61
C THR A 211 -8.02 -4.85 -18.65
N THR A 212 -6.94 -5.60 -18.53
CA THR A 212 -5.76 -5.46 -19.42
C THR A 212 -6.05 -5.73 -20.91
N ASP A 213 -7.09 -6.49 -21.22
CA ASP A 213 -7.55 -6.77 -22.59
C ASP A 213 -8.36 -5.63 -23.22
N GLU A 214 -8.93 -4.73 -22.42
CA GLU A 214 -9.56 -3.50 -22.91
C GLU A 214 -8.54 -2.38 -23.18
N VAL A 215 -7.31 -2.53 -22.68
CA VAL A 215 -6.23 -1.54 -22.87
C VAL A 215 -5.65 -1.67 -24.28
N ASN A 216 -6.04 -0.76 -25.16
CA ASN A 216 -5.54 -0.67 -26.53
C ASN A 216 -4.40 0.36 -26.65
N PHE A 217 -3.27 -0.07 -27.23
CA PHE A 217 -2.13 0.77 -27.55
C PHE A 217 -1.68 0.51 -29.00
N PRO A 218 -1.27 1.53 -29.78
CA PRO A 218 -1.17 2.94 -29.41
C PRO A 218 -2.54 3.61 -29.18
N SER A 219 -2.56 4.60 -28.28
CA SER A 219 -3.69 5.53 -28.16
C SER A 219 -3.92 6.25 -29.50
N PRO A 220 -5.12 6.82 -29.75
CA PRO A 220 -5.36 7.62 -30.94
C PRO A 220 -4.24 8.63 -31.20
N THR A 221 -3.81 8.74 -32.45
CA THR A 221 -2.77 9.67 -32.89
C THR A 221 -3.42 10.97 -33.37
N ILE A 222 -2.97 12.10 -32.86
CA ILE A 222 -3.20 13.41 -33.48
C ILE A 222 -1.98 13.71 -34.33
N GLU A 223 -2.18 14.00 -35.61
CA GLU A 223 -1.13 14.49 -36.49
C GLU A 223 -1.32 16.01 -36.66
N GLN A 224 -0.39 16.79 -36.11
CA GLN A 224 -0.34 18.25 -36.27
C GLN A 224 1.03 18.61 -36.85
N GLU A 225 1.05 19.41 -37.91
CA GLU A 225 2.29 19.90 -38.54
C GLU A 225 3.29 18.79 -38.96
N GLY A 226 2.77 17.62 -39.35
CA GLY A 226 3.60 16.45 -39.71
C GLY A 226 4.19 15.69 -38.52
N VAL A 227 3.85 16.07 -37.30
CA VAL A 227 4.25 15.38 -36.07
C VAL A 227 3.08 14.53 -35.56
N LYS A 228 3.26 13.21 -35.56
CA LYS A 228 2.33 12.28 -34.92
C LYS A 228 2.53 12.31 -33.40
N THR A 229 1.58 12.91 -32.70
CA THR A 229 1.51 12.91 -31.25
C THR A 229 0.50 11.87 -30.79
N TYR A 230 0.94 10.88 -30.03
CA TYR A 230 0.05 9.92 -29.37
C TYR A 230 -0.66 10.64 -28.22
N ILE A 231 -2.00 10.57 -28.17
CA ILE A 231 -2.76 11.07 -27.00
C ILE A 231 -2.53 10.11 -25.82
N ALA A 232 -1.38 10.19 -25.18
CA ALA A 232 -1.14 9.52 -23.92
C ALA A 232 -1.70 10.41 -22.80
N ALA A 233 -2.97 10.22 -22.44
CA ALA A 233 -3.38 10.57 -21.08
C ALA A 233 -2.50 9.75 -20.13
N LYS A 234 -2.01 10.38 -19.06
CA LYS A 234 -1.11 9.76 -18.07
C LYS A 234 -1.68 8.42 -17.55
N GLU A 235 -2.99 8.27 -17.55
CA GLU A 235 -3.74 7.07 -17.20
C GLU A 235 -3.54 5.95 -18.22
N ILE A 236 -3.67 6.23 -19.53
CA ILE A 236 -3.49 5.25 -20.61
C ILE A 236 -2.06 4.70 -20.60
N GLU A 237 -1.06 5.56 -20.36
CA GLU A 237 0.33 5.13 -20.24
C GLU A 237 0.48 4.11 -19.09
N GLN A 238 -0.20 4.33 -17.97
CA GLN A 238 -0.10 3.50 -16.78
C GLN A 238 -0.84 2.18 -16.96
N MET A 239 -2.02 2.21 -17.55
CA MET A 239 -2.75 1.02 -17.98
C MET A 239 -1.92 0.19 -18.97
N THR A 240 -1.23 0.85 -19.91
CA THR A 240 -0.36 0.17 -20.89
C THR A 240 0.85 -0.48 -20.23
N ARG A 241 1.48 0.20 -19.26
CA ARG A 241 2.57 -0.37 -18.45
C ARG A 241 2.07 -1.59 -17.67
N PHE A 242 0.90 -1.50 -17.05
CA PHE A 242 0.29 -2.62 -16.33
C PHE A 242 0.01 -3.82 -17.24
N LYS A 243 -0.61 -3.58 -18.41
CA LYS A 243 -0.81 -4.61 -19.44
C LYS A 243 0.51 -5.26 -19.85
N THR A 244 1.54 -4.46 -20.12
CA THR A 244 2.87 -4.96 -20.50
C THR A 244 3.47 -5.86 -19.40
N THR A 245 3.25 -5.54 -18.13
CA THR A 245 3.66 -6.40 -17.01
C THR A 245 2.88 -7.72 -17.03
N CYS A 246 1.55 -7.68 -17.18
CA CYS A 246 0.73 -8.88 -17.29
C CYS A 246 1.15 -9.77 -18.48
N ASP A 247 1.46 -9.18 -19.63
CA ASP A 247 1.91 -9.91 -20.83
C ASP A 247 3.27 -10.59 -20.62
N LYS A 248 4.19 -9.94 -19.89
CA LYS A 248 5.47 -10.55 -19.50
C LYS A 248 5.25 -11.74 -18.58
N MET A 249 4.36 -11.61 -17.60
CA MET A 249 3.99 -12.69 -16.69
C MET A 249 3.35 -13.86 -17.44
N ALA A 250 2.43 -13.57 -18.36
CA ALA A 250 1.79 -14.60 -19.17
C ALA A 250 2.80 -15.45 -19.95
N LYS A 251 3.89 -14.82 -20.44
CA LYS A 251 4.98 -15.52 -21.12
C LYS A 251 5.81 -16.39 -20.18
N ILE A 252 6.12 -15.90 -18.98
CA ILE A 252 6.90 -16.66 -17.99
C ILE A 252 6.10 -17.88 -17.50
N GLU A 253 4.81 -17.68 -17.24
CA GLU A 253 3.90 -18.69 -16.72
C GLU A 253 3.35 -19.67 -17.78
N GLY A 254 3.55 -19.37 -19.06
CA GLY A 254 2.97 -20.14 -20.16
C GLY A 254 1.43 -20.14 -20.19
N LYS A 255 0.77 -19.19 -19.52
CA LYS A 255 -0.70 -19.11 -19.40
C LYS A 255 -1.18 -17.67 -19.54
N LYS A 256 -2.42 -17.46 -19.98
CA LYS A 256 -2.99 -16.11 -20.08
C LYS A 256 -3.13 -15.48 -18.69
N VAL A 257 -2.58 -14.28 -18.52
CA VAL A 257 -2.74 -13.45 -17.32
C VAL A 257 -3.58 -12.23 -17.72
N ARG A 258 -4.67 -11.98 -16.98
CA ARG A 258 -5.50 -10.78 -17.16
C ARG A 258 -5.53 -10.03 -15.85
N GLY A 259 -5.20 -8.75 -15.87
CA GLY A 259 -5.23 -7.90 -14.68
C GLY A 259 -6.41 -6.94 -14.68
N LEU A 260 -6.90 -6.62 -13.49
CA LEU A 260 -7.90 -5.58 -13.24
C LEU A 260 -7.20 -4.33 -12.69
N TYR A 261 -7.24 -3.24 -13.45
CA TYR A 261 -6.72 -1.95 -13.03
C TYR A 261 -7.83 -1.11 -12.43
N ILE A 262 -7.69 -0.73 -11.16
CA ILE A 262 -8.65 0.12 -10.44
C ILE A 262 -7.99 1.44 -10.09
N ALA A 263 -8.43 2.53 -10.71
CA ALA A 263 -8.08 3.88 -10.30
C ALA A 263 -9.18 4.49 -9.44
N ALA A 264 -8.85 4.85 -8.21
CA ALA A 264 -9.77 5.50 -7.27
C ALA A 264 -9.47 7.01 -7.17
N PRO A 265 -10.48 7.89 -7.31
CA PRO A 265 -10.35 9.31 -7.05
C PRO A 265 -9.86 9.60 -5.63
N TRP A 266 -9.14 10.71 -5.46
CA TRP A 266 -8.80 11.20 -4.12
C TRP A 266 -10.06 11.47 -3.29
N GLY A 267 -10.03 11.09 -2.01
CA GLY A 267 -11.16 11.14 -1.08
C GLY A 267 -12.14 9.96 -1.21
N SER A 268 -11.91 9.01 -2.11
CA SER A 268 -12.79 7.83 -2.24
C SER A 268 -12.67 6.84 -1.09
N PHE A 269 -11.51 6.84 -0.42
CA PHE A 269 -11.17 5.97 0.71
C PHE A 269 -10.85 6.84 1.94
N ASP A 270 -11.23 6.38 3.13
CA ASP A 270 -10.78 7.00 4.38
C ASP A 270 -9.25 6.96 4.46
N GLU A 271 -8.60 8.12 4.64
CA GLU A 271 -7.13 8.26 4.58
C GLU A 271 -6.40 7.55 5.74
N THR A 272 -7.14 7.09 6.73
CA THR A 272 -6.59 6.37 7.89
C THR A 272 -6.77 4.87 7.72
N THR A 273 -7.97 4.42 7.38
CA THR A 273 -8.36 3.00 7.41
C THR A 273 -8.50 2.37 6.03
N GLY A 274 -8.43 3.17 4.96
CA GLY A 274 -8.76 2.75 3.59
C GLY A 274 -10.22 2.37 3.39
N LYS A 275 -11.13 2.65 4.34
CA LYS A 275 -12.54 2.25 4.19
C LYS A 275 -13.16 2.96 2.98
N PRO A 276 -13.78 2.25 2.02
CA PRO A 276 -14.36 2.89 0.86
C PRO A 276 -15.62 3.68 1.21
N SER A 277 -15.76 4.83 0.57
CA SER A 277 -16.97 5.65 0.66
C SER A 277 -18.14 4.96 -0.04
N GLN A 278 -19.36 5.18 0.44
CA GLN A 278 -20.58 4.65 -0.19
C GLN A 278 -20.72 5.13 -1.64
N LYS A 279 -20.32 6.37 -1.92
CA LYS A 279 -20.30 6.92 -3.28
C LYS A 279 -19.36 6.13 -4.20
N PHE A 280 -18.16 5.78 -3.72
CA PHE A 280 -17.23 4.97 -4.48
C PHE A 280 -17.79 3.57 -4.73
N LEU A 281 -18.33 2.91 -3.70
CA LEU A 281 -18.93 1.58 -3.83
C LEU A 281 -20.05 1.56 -4.88
N ALA A 282 -20.99 2.51 -4.82
CA ALA A 282 -22.09 2.60 -5.78
C ALA A 282 -21.61 2.85 -7.22
N GLN A 283 -20.48 3.52 -7.41
CA GLN A 283 -19.89 3.75 -8.73
C GLN A 283 -19.07 2.56 -9.22
N ALA A 284 -18.42 1.84 -8.32
CA ALA A 284 -17.58 0.68 -8.64
C ALA A 284 -18.41 -0.58 -8.92
N GLU A 285 -19.56 -0.76 -8.24
CA GLU A 285 -20.42 -1.94 -8.36
C GLU A 285 -20.76 -2.34 -9.80
N PRO A 286 -21.32 -1.47 -10.66
CA PRO A 286 -21.71 -1.87 -12.02
C PRO A 286 -20.51 -2.26 -12.88
N GLU A 287 -19.36 -1.59 -12.72
CA GLU A 287 -18.14 -1.90 -13.46
C GLU A 287 -17.50 -3.21 -12.98
N LEU A 288 -17.44 -3.44 -11.65
CA LEU A 288 -16.95 -4.69 -11.09
C LEU A 288 -17.85 -5.86 -11.52
N LYS A 289 -19.18 -5.72 -11.44
CA LYS A 289 -20.11 -6.74 -11.94
C LYS A 289 -19.87 -7.03 -13.41
N ARG A 290 -19.78 -6.01 -14.27
CA ARG A 290 -19.46 -6.20 -15.69
C ARG A 290 -18.19 -7.03 -15.91
N HIS A 291 -17.11 -6.74 -15.19
CA HIS A 291 -15.83 -7.43 -15.39
C HIS A 291 -15.79 -8.83 -14.79
N PHE A 292 -16.45 -9.07 -13.65
CA PHE A 292 -16.50 -10.38 -13.01
C PHE A 292 -17.64 -11.30 -13.54
N GLU A 293 -18.71 -10.76 -14.12
CA GLU A 293 -19.76 -11.52 -14.82
C GLU A 293 -19.28 -12.09 -16.16
N LEU A 294 -18.27 -11.48 -16.80
CA LEU A 294 -17.60 -12.02 -18.00
C LEU A 294 -16.65 -13.20 -17.72
N VAL A 295 -16.55 -13.65 -16.46
CA VAL A 295 -15.63 -14.71 -16.01
C VAL A 295 -16.37 -16.00 -15.60
N ASN A 296 -17.71 -16.03 -15.63
CA ASN A 296 -18.51 -17.25 -15.41
C ASN A 296 -18.89 -17.93 -16.72
#